data_AF-A0A7X8KDM0-F1
#
_entry.id   AF-A0A7X8KDM0-F1
#
_cell.length_a   1.000
_cell.length_b   1.000
_cell.length_c   1.000
_cell.angle_alpha   90.00
_cell.angle_beta   90.00
_cell.angle_gamma   90.00
#
_symmetry.space_group_name_H-M   'P 1'
#
loop_
_entity.id
_entity.type
_entity.pdbx_description
1 polymer ?
#
loop_
_entity_poly.entity_id
_entity_poly.type
_entity_poly.pdbx_seq_one_letter_code
_entity_poly.pdbx_strand_id
1 'polypeptide(L)'
;MKKLKHRAGKTVVFSFLINLCIILGLTFSAKCQLFDAMCECGTEKADSLYNDCKYEEAKIEYSKFIDYEKGTTFYFAMTMLAKCHAVQQSPKDSVFKYLFIVVNESKMFRFVDISDCVFDSYRHFPEWEEITKTAIEKTFVGKTQNEIDLALMIGSDQKYRGLSPCKIDFLKEKQGIKDIWALQRKIDEENEAVILKYFLDLKNDISSFKIKGSAYAGFMLVLWHSSLNVLKKMKPFMKKAFLEGKVKPEDYALYIDKLRVNKGKKQLYGTQYCPNKETKKMELAPIKNIKKLSKRKLKIGIKTE
;
A
#
# COMPACT_ATOMS: atom_id res chain seq x y z
N MET A 1 -40.64 35.69 47.30
CA MET A 1 -41.42 34.48 47.63
C MET A 1 -40.77 33.29 46.93
N LYS A 2 -40.44 32.26 47.73
CA LYS A 2 -40.05 30.85 47.44
C LYS A 2 -39.08 30.57 46.28
N LYS A 3 -38.04 29.74 46.38
CA LYS A 3 -37.12 29.19 47.40
C LYS A 3 -36.35 28.07 46.67
N LEU A 4 -35.03 28.10 46.78
CA LEU A 4 -34.08 27.03 46.47
C LEU A 4 -34.32 25.69 47.20
N LYS A 5 -33.60 24.65 46.74
CA LYS A 5 -33.21 23.33 47.34
C LYS A 5 -34.03 22.14 46.82
N HIS A 6 -33.44 21.06 46.32
CA HIS A 6 -32.38 20.17 46.87
C HIS A 6 -31.35 19.76 45.78
N ARG A 7 -30.01 19.74 45.99
CA ARG A 7 -29.13 18.86 46.83
C ARG A 7 -29.13 17.39 46.37
N ALA A 8 -28.03 16.62 46.34
CA ALA A 8 -26.58 16.83 46.45
C ALA A 8 -25.85 15.45 46.40
N GLY A 9 -24.55 15.46 46.06
CA GLY A 9 -23.55 14.45 46.46
C GLY A 9 -23.20 13.42 45.38
N LYS A 10 -21.94 13.17 45.00
CA LYS A 10 -20.68 13.27 45.76
C LYS A 10 -19.49 13.72 44.90
N THR A 11 -18.69 14.59 45.49
CA THR A 11 -17.29 14.90 45.20
C THR A 11 -16.40 13.72 45.61
N VAL A 12 -15.37 13.35 44.83
CA VAL A 12 -13.98 13.12 45.29
C VAL A 12 -13.04 13.30 44.10
N VAL A 13 -12.14 14.27 44.22
CA VAL A 13 -10.89 14.38 43.47
C VAL A 13 -9.89 13.42 44.11
N PHE A 14 -9.27 12.51 43.35
CA PHE A 14 -7.99 11.93 43.71
C PHE A 14 -7.13 11.65 42.47
N SER A 15 -5.88 12.05 42.60
CA SER A 15 -4.77 12.03 41.64
C SER A 15 -4.03 10.69 41.65
N PHE A 16 -3.08 10.55 40.72
CA PHE A 16 -2.04 9.51 40.50
C PHE A 16 -2.43 8.32 39.60
N LEU A 17 -1.96 8.26 38.34
CA LEU A 17 -0.61 7.89 37.83
C LEU A 17 -0.24 6.40 38.01
N ILE A 18 -0.02 5.75 36.86
CA ILE A 18 1.04 4.75 36.52
C ILE A 18 0.56 3.35 36.08
N ASN A 19 0.89 3.08 34.80
CA ASN A 19 1.22 1.82 34.13
C ASN A 19 0.13 0.77 33.87
N LEU A 20 -0.18 0.53 32.58
CA LEU A 20 0.38 -0.55 31.73
C LEU A 20 -0.61 -0.71 30.56
N CYS A 21 -0.34 -0.16 29.37
CA CYS A 21 0.22 -0.83 28.19
C CYS A 21 0.60 0.30 27.20
N ILE A 22 1.84 0.61 26.80
CA ILE A 22 2.91 -0.22 26.21
C ILE A 22 2.24 -1.35 25.42
N ILE A 23 1.95 -1.22 24.14
CA ILE A 23 2.92 -1.24 23.03
C ILE A 23 2.34 -0.44 21.85
N LEU A 24 3.06 0.61 21.44
CA LEU A 24 2.93 1.29 20.16
C LEU A 24 3.30 0.32 19.01
N GLY A 25 2.37 -0.55 18.66
CA GLY A 25 2.43 -1.51 17.55
C GLY A 25 1.66 -1.05 16.30
N LEU A 26 1.44 0.25 16.13
CA LEU A 26 0.66 0.83 15.02
C LEU A 26 1.49 0.99 13.73
N THR A 27 2.10 -0.10 13.28
CA THR A 27 2.42 -0.26 11.84
C THR A 27 1.81 -1.53 11.24
N PHE A 28 0.97 -2.24 12.00
CA PHE A 28 0.04 -3.22 11.45
C PHE A 28 -1.37 -2.64 11.23
N SER A 29 -1.74 -1.59 11.99
CA SER A 29 -3.10 -1.03 11.89
C SER A 29 -3.35 -0.19 10.64
N ALA A 30 -2.34 0.28 9.92
CA ALA A 30 -2.57 0.94 8.63
C ALA A 30 -2.89 -0.07 7.51
N LYS A 31 -2.45 -1.32 7.66
CA LYS A 31 -2.96 -2.45 6.86
C LYS A 31 -4.35 -2.86 7.33
N CYS A 32 -4.58 -2.86 8.65
CA CYS A 32 -5.90 -3.15 9.21
C CYS A 32 -6.94 -2.10 8.83
N GLN A 33 -6.63 -0.80 8.83
CA GLN A 33 -7.59 0.25 8.44
C GLN A 33 -7.93 0.24 6.93
N LEU A 34 -7.04 -0.27 6.08
CA LEU A 34 -7.37 -0.52 4.66
C LEU A 34 -8.20 -1.81 4.48
N PHE A 35 -8.10 -2.75 5.42
CA PHE A 35 -8.85 -4.01 5.43
C PHE A 35 -10.22 -3.86 6.10
N ASP A 36 -10.31 -3.08 7.18
CA ASP A 36 -11.52 -2.79 7.95
C ASP A 36 -12.49 -1.91 7.13
N ALA A 37 -11.99 -1.09 6.21
CA ALA A 37 -12.82 -0.38 5.23
C ALA A 37 -13.41 -1.30 4.13
N MET A 38 -12.94 -2.56 4.02
CA MET A 38 -13.54 -3.58 3.16
C MET A 38 -14.61 -4.41 3.90
N CYS A 39 -14.72 -4.31 5.23
CA CYS A 39 -15.57 -5.17 6.06
C CYS A 39 -17.06 -4.80 6.13
N GLU A 40 -17.58 -3.95 5.24
CA GLU A 40 -19.04 -3.73 5.11
C GLU A 40 -19.60 -4.19 3.77
N CYS A 41 -18.89 -5.06 3.04
CA CYS A 41 -19.39 -5.56 1.75
C CYS A 41 -20.28 -6.80 1.86
N GLY A 42 -20.37 -7.47 3.03
CA GLY A 42 -21.17 -8.69 3.19
C GLY A 42 -20.62 -9.90 2.44
N THR A 43 -19.34 -9.87 2.03
CA THR A 43 -18.68 -10.95 1.28
C THR A 43 -17.72 -11.79 2.13
N GLU A 44 -17.81 -11.69 3.47
CA GLU A 44 -16.83 -12.23 4.42
C GLU A 44 -16.58 -13.73 4.22
N LYS A 45 -17.64 -14.49 3.92
CA LYS A 45 -17.54 -15.92 3.61
C LYS A 45 -16.73 -16.17 2.34
N ALA A 46 -17.01 -15.42 1.27
CA ALA A 46 -16.31 -15.54 -0.01
C ALA A 46 -14.84 -15.12 0.13
N ASP A 47 -14.58 -14.02 0.86
CA ASP A 47 -13.23 -13.54 1.18
C ASP A 47 -12.43 -14.57 1.96
N SER A 48 -13.03 -15.20 2.98
CA SER A 48 -12.40 -16.28 3.74
C SER A 48 -12.02 -17.44 2.82
N LEU A 49 -12.93 -17.88 1.95
CA LEU A 49 -12.65 -18.97 1.01
C LEU A 49 -11.54 -18.61 0.01
N TYR A 50 -11.53 -17.38 -0.49
CA TYR A 50 -10.48 -16.90 -1.40
C TYR A 50 -9.12 -16.85 -0.70
N ASN A 51 -9.08 -16.37 0.54
CA ASN A 51 -7.87 -16.30 1.36
C ASN A 51 -7.37 -17.71 1.77
N ASP A 52 -8.28 -18.65 1.95
CA ASP A 52 -8.02 -20.09 2.15
C ASP A 52 -7.76 -20.83 0.83
N CYS A 53 -7.73 -20.11 -0.30
CA CYS A 53 -7.37 -20.62 -1.62
C CYS A 53 -8.36 -21.66 -2.19
N LYS A 54 -9.57 -21.67 -1.65
CA LYS A 54 -10.73 -22.44 -2.12
C LYS A 54 -11.42 -21.66 -3.23
N TYR A 55 -10.72 -21.51 -4.36
CA TYR A 55 -11.13 -20.58 -5.42
C TYR A 55 -12.43 -20.96 -6.11
N GLU A 56 -12.76 -22.26 -6.19
CA GLU A 56 -14.03 -22.69 -6.79
C GLU A 56 -15.20 -22.32 -5.87
N GLU A 57 -15.08 -22.60 -4.58
CA GLU A 57 -16.07 -22.28 -3.57
C GLU A 57 -16.19 -20.76 -3.38
N ALA A 58 -15.07 -20.03 -3.39
CA ALA A 58 -15.05 -18.57 -3.35
C ALA A 58 -15.79 -17.99 -4.56
N LYS A 59 -15.54 -18.50 -5.77
CA LYS A 59 -16.23 -18.09 -6.99
C LYS A 59 -17.74 -18.34 -6.90
N ILE A 60 -18.16 -19.50 -6.37
CA ILE A 60 -19.58 -19.79 -6.13
C ILE A 60 -20.18 -18.77 -5.15
N GLU A 61 -19.50 -18.47 -4.04
CA GLU A 61 -20.01 -17.48 -3.08
C GLU A 61 -20.03 -16.05 -3.64
N TYR A 62 -19.01 -15.61 -4.38
CA TYR A 62 -19.01 -14.30 -5.04
C TYR A 62 -20.08 -14.20 -6.14
N SER A 63 -20.45 -15.32 -6.79
CA SER A 63 -21.47 -15.31 -7.83
C SER A 63 -22.86 -14.91 -7.33
N LYS A 64 -23.13 -15.07 -6.02
CA LYS A 64 -24.40 -14.68 -5.38
C LYS A 64 -24.66 -13.17 -5.43
N PHE A 65 -23.62 -12.38 -5.69
CA PHE A 65 -23.70 -10.92 -5.76
C PHE A 65 -23.89 -10.40 -7.20
N ILE A 66 -24.00 -11.26 -8.22
CA ILE A 66 -24.18 -10.83 -9.62
C ILE A 66 -25.50 -10.09 -9.84
N ASP A 67 -26.54 -10.41 -9.06
CA ASP A 67 -27.86 -9.79 -9.18
C ASP A 67 -28.09 -8.63 -8.20
N TYR A 68 -27.05 -8.26 -7.43
CA TYR A 68 -27.16 -7.13 -6.50
C TYR A 68 -27.23 -5.80 -7.25
N GLU A 69 -27.79 -4.79 -6.58
CA GLU A 69 -27.72 -3.42 -7.08
C GLU A 69 -26.25 -3.00 -7.30
N LYS A 70 -26.01 -2.27 -8.39
CA LYS A 70 -24.67 -1.83 -8.81
C LYS A 70 -24.07 -0.82 -7.82
N GLY A 71 -23.47 -1.36 -6.76
CA GLY A 71 -22.76 -0.63 -5.72
C GLY A 71 -21.41 -1.25 -5.37
N THR A 72 -20.84 -0.84 -4.23
CA THR A 72 -19.52 -1.28 -3.77
C THR A 72 -19.38 -2.80 -3.72
N THR A 73 -20.33 -3.49 -3.08
CA THR A 73 -20.33 -4.95 -2.96
C THR A 73 -20.36 -5.64 -4.33
N PHE A 74 -21.23 -5.19 -5.24
CA PHE A 74 -21.34 -5.73 -6.58
C PHE A 74 -20.00 -5.64 -7.34
N TYR A 75 -19.41 -4.45 -7.42
CA TYR A 75 -18.14 -4.27 -8.16
C TYR A 75 -16.96 -4.95 -7.49
N PHE A 76 -16.96 -5.05 -6.16
CA PHE A 76 -15.98 -5.84 -5.44
C PHE A 76 -16.10 -7.33 -5.81
N ALA A 77 -17.32 -7.89 -5.76
CA ALA A 77 -17.56 -9.28 -6.15
C ALA A 77 -17.17 -9.54 -7.61
N MET A 78 -17.45 -8.64 -8.55
CA MET A 78 -17.04 -8.79 -9.96
C MET A 78 -15.51 -8.81 -10.09
N THR A 79 -14.82 -7.93 -9.36
CA THR A 79 -13.34 -7.94 -9.29
C THR A 79 -12.82 -9.30 -8.79
N MET A 80 -13.44 -9.82 -7.74
CA MET A 80 -13.03 -11.09 -7.14
C MET A 80 -13.37 -12.30 -8.02
N LEU A 81 -14.50 -12.28 -8.76
CA LEU A 81 -14.83 -13.28 -9.77
C LEU A 81 -13.78 -13.30 -10.89
N ALA A 82 -13.36 -12.12 -11.40
CA ALA A 82 -12.29 -12.03 -12.38
C ALA A 82 -11.00 -12.68 -11.86
N LYS A 83 -10.62 -12.42 -10.60
CA LYS A 83 -9.44 -13.00 -9.97
C LYS A 83 -9.57 -14.51 -9.79
N CYS A 84 -10.72 -15.01 -9.34
CA CYS A 84 -10.97 -16.46 -9.21
C CYS A 84 -10.79 -17.14 -10.56
N HIS A 85 -11.43 -16.62 -11.62
CA HIS A 85 -11.28 -17.15 -12.97
C HIS A 85 -9.82 -17.14 -13.44
N ALA A 86 -9.08 -16.05 -13.19
CA ALA A 86 -7.69 -15.92 -13.60
C ALA A 86 -6.76 -16.91 -12.89
N VAL A 87 -6.90 -17.08 -11.57
CA VAL A 87 -6.13 -18.06 -10.79
C VAL A 87 -6.44 -19.50 -11.24
N GLN A 88 -7.68 -19.76 -11.64
CA GLN A 88 -8.10 -21.05 -12.16
C GLN A 88 -7.71 -21.28 -13.64
N GLN A 89 -7.02 -20.34 -14.28
CA GLN A 89 -6.70 -20.39 -15.72
C GLN A 89 -7.93 -20.63 -16.60
N SER A 90 -9.06 -20.01 -16.23
CA SER A 90 -10.28 -20.07 -17.05
C SER A 90 -10.06 -19.45 -18.43
N PRO A 91 -10.89 -19.80 -19.44
CA PRO A 91 -10.88 -19.12 -20.73
C PRO A 91 -10.93 -17.60 -20.59
N LYS A 92 -10.27 -16.88 -21.51
CA LYS A 92 -10.13 -15.42 -21.45
C LYS A 92 -11.47 -14.71 -21.26
N ASP A 93 -12.53 -15.20 -21.91
CA ASP A 93 -13.86 -14.58 -21.88
C ASP A 93 -14.45 -14.57 -20.46
N SER A 94 -14.16 -15.59 -19.65
CA SER A 94 -14.60 -15.64 -18.25
C SER A 94 -13.90 -14.59 -17.39
N VAL A 95 -12.64 -14.24 -17.69
CA VAL A 95 -11.90 -13.20 -16.96
C VAL A 95 -12.33 -11.82 -17.44
N PHE A 96 -12.28 -11.58 -18.75
CA PHE A 96 -12.53 -10.27 -19.32
C PHE A 96 -13.98 -9.82 -19.17
N LYS A 97 -14.97 -10.73 -19.16
CA LYS A 97 -16.36 -10.41 -18.83
C LYS A 97 -16.47 -9.54 -17.57
N TYR A 98 -15.82 -9.97 -16.49
CA TYR A 98 -15.90 -9.27 -15.21
C TYR A 98 -14.98 -8.04 -15.15
N LEU A 99 -13.80 -8.09 -15.77
CA LEU A 99 -12.91 -6.92 -15.84
C LEU A 99 -13.55 -5.77 -16.60
N PHE A 100 -14.23 -6.03 -17.72
CA PHE A 100 -14.96 -5.00 -18.47
C PHE A 100 -16.07 -4.36 -17.63
N ILE A 101 -16.86 -5.14 -16.89
CA ILE A 101 -17.89 -4.61 -15.99
C ILE A 101 -17.27 -3.63 -14.98
N VAL A 102 -16.21 -4.06 -14.28
CA VAL A 102 -15.60 -3.24 -13.23
C VAL A 102 -14.96 -1.99 -13.82
N VAL A 103 -14.16 -2.12 -14.88
CA VAL A 103 -13.42 -1.00 -15.47
C VAL A 103 -14.36 0.01 -16.12
N ASN A 104 -15.40 -0.44 -16.82
CA ASN A 104 -16.29 0.45 -17.58
C ASN A 104 -17.34 1.11 -16.68
N GLU A 105 -17.89 0.37 -15.71
CA GLU A 105 -19.09 0.82 -14.99
C GLU A 105 -18.80 1.33 -13.57
N SER A 106 -17.78 0.78 -12.88
CA SER A 106 -17.51 1.17 -11.50
C SER A 106 -16.98 2.60 -11.41
N LYS A 107 -17.64 3.42 -10.58
CA LYS A 107 -17.14 4.74 -10.16
C LYS A 107 -16.07 4.64 -9.07
N MET A 108 -15.94 3.48 -8.43
CA MET A 108 -14.99 3.20 -7.36
C MET A 108 -13.77 2.41 -7.84
N PHE A 109 -13.65 2.16 -9.14
CA PHE A 109 -12.53 1.44 -9.72
C PHE A 109 -11.20 2.07 -9.29
N ARG A 110 -10.25 1.24 -8.87
CA ARG A 110 -8.87 1.66 -8.62
C ARG A 110 -7.97 0.85 -9.53
N PHE A 111 -6.96 1.50 -10.11
CA PHE A 111 -6.02 0.79 -11.01
C PHE A 111 -5.32 -0.41 -10.35
N VAL A 112 -5.16 -0.39 -9.03
CA VAL A 112 -4.63 -1.53 -8.26
C VAL A 112 -5.48 -2.80 -8.39
N ASP A 113 -6.77 -2.69 -8.69
CA ASP A 113 -7.68 -3.82 -8.81
C ASP A 113 -7.31 -4.74 -10.00
N ILE A 114 -6.66 -4.20 -11.05
CA ILE A 114 -6.13 -4.95 -12.22
C ILE A 114 -4.60 -5.11 -12.21
N SER A 115 -3.92 -4.63 -11.17
CA SER A 115 -2.46 -4.73 -11.03
C SER A 115 -1.99 -6.07 -10.49
N ASP A 116 -2.91 -6.93 -10.07
CA ASP A 116 -2.63 -8.23 -9.48
C ASP A 116 -1.90 -9.18 -10.45
N CYS A 117 -0.90 -9.92 -9.94
CA CYS A 117 -0.13 -10.88 -10.71
C CYS A 117 -0.93 -12.11 -11.17
N VAL A 118 -2.11 -12.38 -10.60
CA VAL A 118 -3.00 -13.46 -11.11
C VAL A 118 -3.40 -13.24 -12.56
N PHE A 119 -3.41 -11.98 -13.00
CA PHE A 119 -3.76 -11.61 -14.36
C PHE A 119 -2.58 -11.66 -15.34
N ASP A 120 -1.35 -11.98 -14.90
CA ASP A 120 -0.15 -11.93 -15.76
C ASP A 120 -0.29 -12.78 -17.03
N SER A 121 -0.89 -13.97 -16.93
CA SER A 121 -1.16 -14.84 -18.07
C SER A 121 -2.21 -14.30 -19.03
N TYR A 122 -2.92 -13.22 -18.69
CA TYR A 122 -3.95 -12.60 -19.53
C TYR A 122 -3.50 -11.27 -20.16
N ARG A 123 -2.34 -10.73 -19.76
CA ARG A 123 -1.85 -9.42 -20.23
C ARG A 123 -1.49 -9.36 -21.71
N HIS A 124 -1.38 -10.51 -22.37
CA HIS A 124 -1.02 -10.62 -23.79
C HIS A 124 -2.24 -10.58 -24.72
N PHE A 125 -3.46 -10.67 -24.18
CA PHE A 125 -4.68 -10.60 -24.97
C PHE A 125 -5.00 -9.13 -25.35
N PRO A 126 -5.53 -8.85 -26.56
CA PRO A 126 -5.92 -7.50 -26.98
C PRO A 126 -6.90 -6.80 -26.03
N GLU A 127 -7.82 -7.57 -25.42
CA GLU A 127 -8.77 -7.06 -24.42
C GLU A 127 -8.07 -6.45 -23.21
N TRP A 128 -6.84 -6.90 -22.90
CA TRP A 128 -6.04 -6.31 -21.83
C TRP A 128 -5.60 -4.89 -22.14
N GLU A 129 -5.20 -4.63 -23.39
CA GLU A 129 -4.83 -3.29 -23.84
C GLU A 129 -6.05 -2.35 -23.75
N GLU A 130 -7.22 -2.83 -24.19
CA GLU A 130 -8.48 -2.09 -24.11
C GLU A 130 -8.84 -1.70 -22.67
N ILE A 131 -8.91 -2.67 -21.74
CA ILE A 131 -9.26 -2.35 -20.35
C ILE A 131 -8.21 -1.46 -19.69
N THR A 132 -6.93 -1.61 -20.03
CA THR A 132 -5.85 -0.80 -19.44
C THR A 132 -5.97 0.64 -19.91
N LYS A 133 -6.23 0.85 -21.20
CA LYS A 133 -6.47 2.19 -21.76
C LYS A 133 -7.66 2.86 -21.08
N THR A 134 -8.81 2.18 -21.02
CA THR A 134 -10.00 2.73 -20.35
C THR A 134 -9.76 2.99 -18.86
N ALA A 135 -9.07 2.09 -18.17
CA ALA A 135 -8.69 2.26 -16.76
C ALA A 135 -7.82 3.51 -16.55
N ILE A 136 -6.83 3.74 -17.41
CA ILE A 136 -5.97 4.93 -17.34
C ILE A 136 -6.78 6.20 -17.60
N GLU A 137 -7.55 6.24 -18.69
CA GLU A 137 -8.34 7.40 -19.09
C GLU A 137 -9.35 7.81 -18.01
N LYS A 138 -10.03 6.84 -17.37
CA LYS A 138 -10.98 7.11 -16.29
C LYS A 138 -10.30 7.53 -14.98
N THR A 139 -9.19 6.89 -14.63
CA THR A 139 -8.55 7.08 -13.31
C THR A 139 -7.71 8.34 -13.24
N PHE A 140 -7.09 8.72 -14.36
CA PHE A 140 -6.05 9.76 -14.39
C PHE A 140 -6.42 10.94 -15.29
N VAL A 141 -7.69 11.35 -15.27
CA VAL A 141 -8.18 12.52 -16.01
C VAL A 141 -7.35 13.76 -15.65
N GLY A 142 -6.82 14.43 -16.68
CA GLY A 142 -6.03 15.67 -16.53
C GLY A 142 -4.65 15.46 -15.89
N LYS A 143 -4.18 14.21 -15.78
CA LYS A 143 -2.84 13.90 -15.28
C LYS A 143 -1.82 13.89 -16.40
N THR A 144 -0.62 14.36 -16.09
CA THR A 144 0.52 14.23 -16.98
C THR A 144 0.97 12.77 -17.06
N GLN A 145 1.67 12.39 -18.15
CA GLN A 145 2.22 11.04 -18.28
C GLN A 145 3.09 10.65 -17.08
N ASN A 146 3.90 11.58 -16.57
CA ASN A 146 4.75 11.33 -15.41
C ASN A 146 3.94 11.06 -14.13
N GLU A 147 2.82 11.76 -13.92
CA GLU A 147 1.93 11.47 -12.78
C GLU A 147 1.28 10.09 -12.92
N ILE A 148 0.90 9.72 -14.15
CA ILE A 148 0.36 8.39 -14.45
C ILE A 148 1.40 7.33 -14.15
N ASP A 149 2.60 7.43 -14.73
CA ASP A 149 3.69 6.46 -14.56
C ASP A 149 4.01 6.25 -13.08
N LEU A 150 4.14 7.34 -12.30
CA LEU A 150 4.38 7.27 -10.87
C LEU A 150 3.20 6.64 -10.10
N ALA A 151 1.96 6.90 -10.49
CA ALA A 151 0.80 6.29 -9.84
C ALA A 151 0.71 4.79 -10.13
N LEU A 152 1.03 4.38 -11.36
CA LEU A 152 1.05 2.97 -11.78
C LEU A 152 2.12 2.16 -11.05
N MET A 153 3.20 2.80 -10.60
CA MET A 153 4.24 2.14 -9.79
C MET A 153 3.75 1.57 -8.47
N ILE A 154 2.60 2.01 -7.93
CA ILE A 154 2.00 1.36 -6.75
C ILE A 154 1.76 -0.12 -7.05
N GLY A 155 1.22 -0.42 -8.23
CA GLY A 155 0.91 -1.77 -8.67
C GLY A 155 2.16 -2.60 -8.92
N SER A 156 3.16 -2.04 -9.62
CA SER A 156 4.42 -2.75 -9.90
C SER A 156 5.24 -2.99 -8.61
N ASP A 157 5.39 -1.97 -7.75
CA ASP A 157 6.12 -2.06 -6.49
C ASP A 157 5.54 -3.14 -5.56
N GLN A 158 4.21 -3.24 -5.47
CA GLN A 158 3.53 -4.21 -4.60
C GLN A 158 3.26 -5.56 -5.26
N LYS A 159 3.54 -5.73 -6.56
CA LYS A 159 3.06 -6.84 -7.39
C LYS A 159 3.25 -8.23 -6.77
N TYR A 160 4.44 -8.49 -6.24
CA TYR A 160 4.78 -9.78 -5.63
C TYR A 160 5.00 -9.68 -4.11
N ARG A 161 4.68 -8.53 -3.51
CA ARG A 161 4.86 -8.30 -2.07
C ARG A 161 3.62 -8.73 -1.30
N GLY A 162 3.83 -9.48 -0.22
CA GLY A 162 2.72 -9.90 0.67
C GLY A 162 1.75 -10.90 0.05
N LEU A 163 2.20 -11.67 -0.95
CA LEU A 163 1.43 -12.78 -1.50
C LEU A 163 1.19 -13.86 -0.43
N SER A 164 0.00 -14.46 -0.44
CA SER A 164 -0.29 -15.64 0.37
C SER A 164 0.51 -16.85 -0.12
N PRO A 165 0.77 -17.87 0.75
CA PRO A 165 1.46 -19.09 0.35
C PRO A 165 0.87 -19.76 -0.89
N CYS A 166 -0.46 -19.92 -0.97
CA CYS A 166 -1.07 -20.54 -2.14
C CYS A 166 -0.96 -19.73 -3.43
N LYS A 167 -0.90 -18.39 -3.33
CA LYS A 167 -0.66 -17.55 -4.50
C LYS A 167 0.77 -17.68 -4.99
N ILE A 168 1.72 -17.87 -4.06
CA ILE A 168 3.10 -18.24 -4.40
C ILE A 168 3.12 -19.61 -5.10
N ASP A 169 2.37 -20.59 -4.61
CA ASP A 169 2.30 -21.93 -5.20
C ASP A 169 1.64 -21.88 -6.59
N PHE A 170 0.56 -21.11 -6.77
CA PHE A 170 -0.02 -20.82 -8.08
C PHE A 170 1.03 -20.26 -9.04
N LEU A 171 1.77 -19.21 -8.67
CA LEU A 171 2.79 -18.62 -9.55
C LEU A 171 3.88 -19.65 -9.93
N LYS A 172 4.28 -20.52 -8.99
CA LYS A 172 5.27 -21.58 -9.24
C LYS A 172 4.75 -22.67 -10.17
N GLU A 173 3.60 -23.24 -9.84
CA GLU A 173 3.07 -24.44 -10.49
C GLU A 173 2.36 -24.12 -11.81
N LYS A 174 1.66 -22.98 -11.85
CA LYS A 174 0.80 -22.60 -12.97
C LYS A 174 1.47 -21.61 -13.91
N GLN A 175 2.31 -20.72 -13.40
CA GLN A 175 3.05 -19.74 -14.22
C GLN A 175 4.54 -20.05 -14.36
N GLY A 176 5.05 -21.14 -13.76
CA GLY A 176 6.44 -21.56 -13.89
C GLY A 176 7.46 -20.64 -13.19
N ILE A 177 7.01 -19.78 -12.26
CA ILE A 177 7.87 -18.80 -11.60
C ILE A 177 8.69 -19.46 -10.49
N LYS A 178 10.01 -19.57 -10.68
CA LYS A 178 10.91 -20.22 -9.71
C LYS A 178 11.31 -19.31 -8.54
N ASP A 179 11.69 -18.07 -8.84
CA ASP A 179 12.10 -17.08 -7.83
C ASP A 179 11.29 -15.80 -8.00
N ILE A 180 10.23 -15.68 -7.20
CA ILE A 180 9.37 -14.49 -7.15
C ILE A 180 10.18 -13.25 -6.75
N TRP A 181 11.17 -13.39 -5.88
CA TRP A 181 12.00 -12.26 -5.46
C TRP A 181 12.96 -11.81 -6.57
N ALA A 182 13.37 -12.68 -7.49
CA ALA A 182 14.09 -12.26 -8.69
C ALA A 182 13.22 -11.37 -9.58
N LEU A 183 11.95 -11.74 -9.77
CA LEU A 183 11.00 -10.90 -10.52
C LEU A 183 10.76 -9.56 -9.83
N GLN A 184 10.55 -9.57 -8.51
CA GLN A 184 10.37 -8.32 -7.75
C GLN A 184 11.62 -7.43 -7.80
N ARG A 185 12.84 -7.99 -7.71
CA ARG A 185 14.09 -7.22 -7.84
C ARG A 185 14.20 -6.54 -9.20
N LYS A 186 13.83 -7.24 -10.28
CA LYS A 186 13.80 -6.65 -11.63
C LYS A 186 12.83 -5.47 -11.70
N ILE A 187 11.64 -5.62 -11.12
CA ILE A 187 10.66 -4.52 -11.04
C ILE A 187 11.19 -3.36 -10.19
N ASP A 188 11.85 -3.66 -9.07
CA ASP A 188 12.45 -2.63 -8.20
C ASP A 188 13.53 -1.85 -8.96
N GLU A 189 14.38 -2.52 -9.74
CA GLU A 189 15.39 -1.90 -10.60
C GLU A 189 14.78 -1.01 -11.69
N GLU A 190 13.71 -1.47 -12.35
CA GLU A 190 12.97 -0.70 -13.36
C GLU A 190 12.31 0.54 -12.75
N ASN A 191 11.64 0.39 -11.61
CA ASN A 191 11.03 1.49 -10.87
C ASN A 191 12.10 2.50 -10.40
N GLU A 192 13.22 2.02 -9.86
CA GLU A 192 14.36 2.84 -9.46
C GLU A 192 14.90 3.68 -10.63
N ALA A 193 15.07 3.07 -11.81
CA ALA A 193 15.57 3.76 -13.00
C ALA A 193 14.65 4.93 -13.39
N VAL A 194 13.34 4.73 -13.32
CA VAL A 194 12.36 5.78 -13.63
C VAL A 194 12.41 6.92 -12.61
N ILE A 195 12.54 6.62 -11.31
CA ILE A 195 12.70 7.64 -10.26
C ILE A 195 13.97 8.47 -10.48
N LEU A 196 15.09 7.82 -10.78
CA LEU A 196 16.35 8.52 -11.06
C LEU A 196 16.23 9.43 -12.28
N LYS A 197 15.65 8.91 -13.37
CA LYS A 197 15.41 9.67 -14.60
C LYS A 197 14.57 10.91 -14.34
N TYR A 198 13.50 10.81 -13.56
CA TYR A 198 12.63 11.96 -13.33
C TYR A 198 13.20 12.99 -12.36
N PHE A 199 13.84 12.56 -11.27
CA PHE A 199 14.14 13.46 -10.15
C PHE A 199 15.61 13.83 -10.02
N LEU A 200 16.53 13.10 -10.68
CA LEU A 200 17.96 13.43 -10.66
C LEU A 200 18.47 14.04 -11.95
N ASP A 201 17.95 13.64 -13.12
CA ASP A 201 18.36 14.25 -14.39
C ASP A 201 17.97 15.74 -14.46
N LEU A 202 16.98 16.17 -13.66
CA LEU A 202 16.59 17.57 -13.49
C LEU A 202 17.53 18.39 -12.60
N LYS A 203 18.75 17.91 -12.28
CA LYS A 203 19.74 18.58 -11.40
C LYS A 203 19.19 18.97 -10.02
N ASN A 204 18.25 18.21 -9.47
CA ASN A 204 17.50 18.56 -8.25
C ASN A 204 16.67 19.85 -8.37
N ASP A 205 16.26 20.23 -9.58
CA ASP A 205 15.13 21.13 -9.72
C ASP A 205 13.89 20.45 -9.16
N ILE A 206 13.29 21.13 -8.20
CA ILE A 206 12.16 20.63 -7.44
C ILE A 206 10.88 21.34 -7.84
N SER A 207 10.95 22.27 -8.79
CA SER A 207 9.80 22.88 -9.45
C SER A 207 8.91 21.82 -10.10
N SER A 208 9.50 20.72 -10.56
CA SER A 208 8.82 19.56 -11.15
C SER A 208 8.15 18.64 -10.12
N PHE A 209 8.52 18.73 -8.85
CA PHE A 209 7.93 17.94 -7.78
C PHE A 209 6.61 18.55 -7.30
N LYS A 210 5.60 18.46 -8.16
CA LYS A 210 4.21 18.88 -7.92
C LYS A 210 3.27 17.68 -7.77
N ILE A 211 3.82 16.47 -7.67
CA ILE A 211 3.05 15.23 -7.61
C ILE A 211 2.26 15.14 -6.30
N LYS A 212 1.01 14.68 -6.39
CA LYS A 212 0.08 14.49 -5.27
C LYS A 212 -0.69 13.18 -5.44
N GLY A 213 -1.43 12.76 -4.41
CA GLY A 213 -2.30 11.59 -4.49
C GLY A 213 -1.53 10.30 -4.80
N SER A 214 -2.05 9.51 -5.74
CA SER A 214 -1.46 8.23 -6.16
C SER A 214 -0.04 8.36 -6.72
N ALA A 215 0.27 9.41 -7.49
CA ALA A 215 1.61 9.65 -8.00
C ALA A 215 2.64 9.84 -6.86
N TYR A 216 2.26 10.60 -5.82
CA TYR A 216 3.10 10.75 -4.63
C TYR A 216 3.25 9.44 -3.86
N ALA A 217 2.17 8.67 -3.72
CA ALA A 217 2.20 7.38 -3.04
C ALA A 217 3.12 6.37 -3.76
N GLY A 218 3.03 6.27 -5.08
CA GLY A 218 3.92 5.40 -5.86
C GLY A 218 5.39 5.85 -5.78
N PHE A 219 5.66 7.15 -5.91
CA PHE A 219 7.01 7.71 -5.68
C PHE A 219 7.59 7.32 -4.32
N MET A 220 6.80 7.45 -3.24
CA MET A 220 7.26 7.14 -1.89
C MET A 220 7.47 5.63 -1.68
N LEU A 221 6.56 4.78 -2.17
CA LEU A 221 6.69 3.32 -2.07
C LEU A 221 7.97 2.82 -2.73
N VAL A 222 8.24 3.27 -3.96
CA VAL A 222 9.48 2.90 -4.67
C VAL A 222 10.70 3.34 -3.87
N LEU A 223 10.70 4.55 -3.31
CA LEU A 223 11.79 5.00 -2.44
C LEU A 223 11.95 4.15 -1.17
N TRP A 224 10.87 3.64 -0.59
CA TRP A 224 10.95 2.80 0.62
C TRP A 224 11.59 1.43 0.34
N HIS A 225 11.42 0.92 -0.87
CA HIS A 225 12.00 -0.35 -1.32
C HIS A 225 13.33 -0.18 -2.07
N SER A 226 13.70 1.05 -2.40
CA SER A 226 14.92 1.36 -3.16
C SER A 226 16.21 0.89 -2.49
N SER A 227 17.17 0.57 -3.35
CA SER A 227 18.55 0.24 -3.04
C SER A 227 19.26 1.36 -2.29
N LEU A 228 20.29 1.01 -1.52
CA LEU A 228 21.12 2.00 -0.83
C LEU A 228 21.73 3.03 -1.80
N ASN A 229 22.02 2.62 -3.03
CA ASN A 229 22.58 3.50 -4.05
C ASN A 229 21.58 4.59 -4.44
N VAL A 230 20.35 4.21 -4.79
CA VAL A 230 19.28 5.16 -5.13
C VAL A 230 18.94 6.07 -3.96
N LEU A 231 18.78 5.51 -2.76
CA LEU A 231 18.55 6.32 -1.56
C LEU A 231 19.65 7.36 -1.35
N LYS A 232 20.93 7.02 -1.56
CA LYS A 232 22.04 8.00 -1.45
C LYS A 232 21.91 9.11 -2.49
N LYS A 233 21.63 8.76 -3.75
CA LYS A 233 21.48 9.72 -4.84
C LYS A 233 20.30 10.67 -4.63
N MET A 234 19.17 10.16 -4.13
CA MET A 234 17.96 10.93 -3.84
C MET A 234 18.04 11.83 -2.60
N LYS A 235 19.11 11.74 -1.80
CA LYS A 235 19.23 12.46 -0.53
C LYS A 235 19.17 13.99 -0.65
N PRO A 236 19.89 14.64 -1.59
CA PRO A 236 19.81 16.09 -1.76
C PRO A 236 18.38 16.53 -2.13
N PHE A 237 17.77 15.81 -3.09
CA PHE A 237 16.40 16.03 -3.53
C PHE A 237 15.40 15.91 -2.36
N MET A 238 15.40 14.78 -1.64
CA MET A 238 14.46 14.54 -0.52
C MET A 238 14.61 15.58 0.60
N LYS A 239 15.84 16.02 0.89
CA LYS A 239 16.08 17.09 1.86
C LYS A 239 15.44 18.41 1.40
N LYS A 240 15.65 18.79 0.14
CA LYS A 240 15.06 20.02 -0.43
C LYS A 240 13.53 19.93 -0.46
N ALA A 241 12.99 18.79 -0.89
CA ALA A 241 11.56 18.52 -0.96
C ALA A 241 10.86 18.67 0.39
N PHE A 242 11.49 18.13 1.42
CA PHE A 242 11.01 18.26 2.79
C PHE A 242 11.04 19.71 3.28
N LEU A 243 12.16 20.42 3.06
CA LEU A 243 12.30 21.82 3.49
C LEU A 243 11.30 22.77 2.80
N GLU A 244 10.89 22.46 1.57
CA GLU A 244 9.86 23.20 0.83
C GLU A 244 8.42 22.71 1.12
N GLY A 245 8.24 21.79 2.08
CA GLY A 245 6.92 21.29 2.46
C GLY A 245 6.25 20.37 1.44
N LYS A 246 7.01 19.85 0.46
CA LYS A 246 6.49 18.96 -0.59
C LYS A 246 6.51 17.48 -0.20
N VAL A 247 7.33 17.11 0.78
CA VAL A 247 7.35 15.77 1.38
C VAL A 247 6.87 15.87 2.82
N LYS A 248 5.96 14.97 3.22
CA LYS A 248 5.44 14.94 4.59
C LYS A 248 6.54 14.60 5.60
N PRO A 249 6.50 15.15 6.83
CA PRO A 249 7.45 14.81 7.88
C PRO A 249 7.66 13.31 8.12
N GLU A 250 6.57 12.54 8.12
CA GLU A 250 6.56 11.09 8.35
C GLU A 250 7.31 10.35 7.23
N ASP A 251 7.05 10.73 5.99
CA ASP A 251 7.68 10.17 4.79
C ASP A 251 9.19 10.47 4.76
N TYR A 252 9.56 11.71 5.13
CA TYR A 252 10.97 12.09 5.25
C TYR A 252 11.67 11.33 6.38
N ALA A 253 11.01 11.14 7.53
CA ALA A 253 11.55 10.36 8.64
C ALA A 253 11.80 8.90 8.25
N LEU A 254 10.84 8.29 7.54
CA LEU A 254 10.96 6.93 7.04
C LEU A 254 12.13 6.80 6.06
N TYR A 255 12.20 7.70 5.08
CA TYR A 255 13.31 7.74 4.12
C TYR A 255 14.68 7.87 4.81
N ILE A 256 14.82 8.77 5.79
CA ILE A 256 16.07 8.97 6.52
C ILE A 256 16.46 7.72 7.33
N ASP A 257 15.52 7.10 8.01
CA ASP A 257 15.80 5.91 8.80
C ASP A 257 16.15 4.72 7.89
N LYS A 258 15.43 4.52 6.78
CA LYS A 258 15.76 3.49 5.78
C LYS A 258 17.19 3.67 5.27
N LEU A 259 17.56 4.88 4.86
CA LEU A 259 18.91 5.21 4.42
C LEU A 259 19.98 4.91 5.49
N ARG A 260 19.65 5.07 6.78
CA ARG A 260 20.57 4.80 7.89
C ARG A 260 20.69 3.31 8.18
N VAL A 261 19.57 2.61 8.26
CA VAL A 261 19.51 1.17 8.52
C VAL A 261 20.23 0.42 7.40
N ASN A 262 20.01 0.77 6.14
CA ASN A 262 20.73 0.19 5.00
C ASN A 262 22.25 0.47 5.02
N LYS A 263 22.70 1.47 5.80
CA LYS A 263 24.14 1.75 6.05
C LYS A 263 24.68 1.06 7.31
N GLY A 264 23.90 0.18 7.95
CA GLY A 264 24.24 -0.43 9.24
C GLY A 264 24.25 0.58 10.41
N LYS A 265 23.59 1.73 10.27
CA LYS A 265 23.56 2.78 11.30
C LYS A 265 22.24 2.74 12.07
N LYS A 266 22.31 3.03 13.37
CA LYS A 266 21.12 3.24 14.22
C LYS A 266 20.19 4.30 13.59
N GLN A 267 18.90 4.04 13.54
CA GLN A 267 17.89 4.96 12.99
C GLN A 267 17.65 6.17 13.91
N LEU A 268 17.02 7.23 13.41
CA LEU A 268 16.77 8.48 14.15
C LEU A 268 15.34 8.60 14.66
N TYR A 269 14.36 8.15 13.87
CA TYR A 269 12.93 8.39 14.09
C TYR A 269 12.13 7.13 14.44
N GLY A 270 12.74 5.94 14.37
CA GLY A 270 12.11 4.71 14.83
C GLY A 270 11.04 4.19 13.88
N THR A 271 11.24 4.35 12.58
CA THR A 271 10.27 3.95 11.54
C THR A 271 10.56 2.58 10.93
N GLN A 272 11.78 2.06 11.10
CA GLN A 272 12.24 0.83 10.44
C GLN A 272 12.25 -0.34 11.40
N TYR A 273 11.85 -1.50 10.88
CA TYR A 273 11.97 -2.79 11.52
C TYR A 273 12.94 -3.66 10.74
N CYS A 274 13.65 -4.55 11.42
CA CYS A 274 14.57 -5.50 10.82
C CYS A 274 14.32 -6.89 11.42
N PRO A 275 14.51 -7.97 10.65
CA PRO A 275 14.45 -9.31 11.21
C PRO A 275 15.62 -9.49 12.19
N ASN A 276 15.30 -9.98 13.39
CA ASN A 276 16.28 -10.42 14.36
C ASN A 276 17.08 -11.58 13.76
N LYS A 277 18.41 -11.58 13.97
CA LYS A 277 19.29 -12.58 13.36
C LYS A 277 19.01 -14.00 13.86
N GLU A 278 18.66 -14.12 15.14
CA GLU A 278 18.41 -15.37 15.86
C GLU A 278 16.95 -15.80 15.72
N THR A 279 16.01 -14.94 16.10
CA THR A 279 14.59 -15.31 16.18
C THR A 279 13.85 -15.20 14.85
N LYS A 280 14.45 -14.53 13.86
CA LYS A 280 13.83 -14.14 12.57
C LYS A 280 12.58 -13.27 12.69
N LYS A 281 12.16 -12.89 13.90
CA LYS A 281 11.03 -11.99 14.13
C LYS A 281 11.40 -10.57 13.73
N MET A 282 10.44 -9.82 13.19
CA MET A 282 10.63 -8.40 12.89
C MET A 282 10.69 -7.62 14.21
N GLU A 283 11.80 -6.93 14.42
CA GLU A 283 12.06 -6.11 15.62
C GLU A 283 12.40 -4.68 15.21
N LEU A 284 12.09 -3.72 16.08
CA LEU A 284 12.41 -2.33 15.84
C LEU A 284 13.92 -2.14 15.73
N ALA A 285 14.40 -1.57 14.62
CA ALA A 285 15.83 -1.39 14.44
C ALA A 285 16.40 -0.42 15.50
N PRO A 286 17.67 -0.57 15.93
CA PRO A 286 18.20 0.25 17.02
C PRO A 286 18.12 1.76 16.78
N ILE A 287 17.59 2.51 17.75
CA ILE A 287 17.41 3.97 17.66
C ILE A 287 18.62 4.68 18.28
N LYS A 288 19.16 5.68 17.59
CA LYS A 288 20.22 6.55 18.12
C LYS A 288 19.62 7.44 19.21
N ASN A 289 20.06 7.28 20.45
CA ASN A 289 19.61 8.10 21.60
C ASN A 289 18.08 8.19 21.67
N ILE A 290 17.46 7.11 22.16
CA ILE A 290 16.01 6.96 22.29
C ILE A 290 15.40 8.05 23.18
N LYS A 291 16.10 8.50 24.23
CA LYS A 291 15.65 9.60 25.12
C LYS A 291 15.37 10.91 24.38
N LYS A 292 16.02 11.14 23.23
CA LYS A 292 15.82 12.33 22.39
C LYS A 292 14.88 12.09 21.20
N LEU A 293 14.22 10.94 21.12
CA LEU A 293 13.37 10.57 19.98
C LEU A 293 12.22 11.55 19.78
N SER A 294 11.39 11.78 20.80
CA SER A 294 10.21 12.65 20.69
C SER A 294 10.60 14.08 20.33
N LYS A 295 11.66 14.61 20.96
CA LYS A 295 12.23 15.91 20.60
C LYS A 295 12.71 15.99 19.14
N ARG A 296 13.23 14.91 18.57
CA ARG A 296 13.62 14.89 17.14
C ARG A 296 12.42 14.83 16.21
N LYS A 297 11.39 14.05 16.54
CA LYS A 297 10.13 13.97 15.77
C LYS A 297 9.41 15.32 15.74
N LEU A 298 9.24 15.95 16.89
CA LEU A 298 8.63 17.28 17.00
C LEU A 298 9.36 18.33 16.15
N LYS A 299 10.70 18.31 16.12
CA LYS A 299 11.50 19.25 15.32
C LYS A 299 11.27 19.18 13.81
N ILE A 300 10.81 18.04 13.29
CA ILE A 300 10.51 17.87 11.87
C ILE A 300 9.02 17.97 11.57
N GLY A 301 8.17 18.23 12.57
CA GLY A 301 6.73 18.37 12.42
C GLY A 301 5.91 17.11 12.67
N ILE A 302 6.54 16.02 13.16
CA ILE A 302 5.80 14.82 13.57
C ILE A 302 5.29 15.03 15.00
N LYS A 303 3.97 15.09 15.16
CA LYS A 303 3.33 15.12 16.48
C LYS A 303 3.63 13.80 17.19
N THR A 304 4.06 13.89 18.44
CA THR A 304 4.23 12.73 19.31
C THR A 304 3.22 12.85 20.43
N GLU A 305 2.36 11.85 20.56
CA GLU A 305 1.59 11.61 21.79
C GLU A 305 2.53 11.27 22.95
#